data_AF-A0A1F8EC20-F1
#
_entry.id   AF-A0A1F8EC20-F1
#
_cell.length_a   1.000
_cell.length_b   1.000
_cell.length_c   1.000
_cell.angle_alpha   90.00
_cell.angle_beta   90.00
_cell.angle_gamma   90.00
#
_symmetry.space_group_name_H-M   'P 1'
#
loop_
_entity.id
_entity.type
_entity.pdbx_description
1 polymer ?
#
loop_
_entity_poly.entity_id
_entity_poly.type
_entity_poly.pdbx_seq_one_letter_code
_entity_poly.pdbx_strand_id
1 'polypeptide(L)' 'MENNKVNLRDLLAEARAIHLAMKHGALSYEKAKVMTKPYLDTINKEVRKMARQYKVSPKEIRFSDLNRGI' A
#
# COMPACT_ATOMS: atom_id res chain seq x y z
N MET A 1 -14.35 -21.33 9.43
CA MET A 1 -13.20 -20.41 9.44
C MET A 1 -13.41 -19.43 8.31
N GLU A 2 -13.84 -18.21 8.64
CA GLU A 2 -14.13 -17.18 7.64
C GLU A 2 -12.88 -16.89 6.80
N ASN A 3 -13.08 -16.84 5.49
CA ASN A 3 -12.09 -16.32 4.55
C ASN A 3 -11.88 -14.83 4.86
N ASN A 4 -10.98 -14.51 5.78
CA ASN A 4 -10.40 -13.17 5.96
C ASN A 4 -9.57 -12.85 4.71
N LYS A 5 -10.27 -12.62 3.60
CA LYS A 5 -9.69 -12.29 2.31
C LYS A 5 -9.23 -10.85 2.43
N VAL A 6 -7.93 -10.65 2.58
CA VAL A 6 -7.31 -9.33 2.67
C VAL A 6 -7.79 -8.47 1.49
N ASN A 7 -8.52 -7.39 1.79
CA ASN A 7 -9.01 -6.49 0.75
C ASN A 7 -7.90 -5.50 0.36
N LEU A 8 -7.15 -5.84 -0.69
CA LEU A 8 -6.05 -5.02 -1.20
C LEU A 8 -6.47 -3.62 -1.64
N ARG A 9 -7.73 -3.45 -2.06
CA ARG A 9 -8.28 -2.14 -2.45
C ARG A 9 -8.35 -1.21 -1.25
N ASP A 10 -8.88 -1.71 -0.13
CA ASP A 10 -9.06 -0.92 1.09
C ASP A 10 -7.69 -0.54 1.69
N LEU A 11 -6.75 -1.49 1.72
CA LEU A 11 -5.38 -1.21 2.18
C LEU A 11 -4.69 -0.14 1.33
N LEU A 12 -4.88 -0.17 0.01
CA LEU A 12 -4.29 0.83 -0.89
C LEU A 12 -4.98 2.20 -0.72
N ALA A 13 -6.29 2.22 -0.54
CA ALA A 13 -7.05 3.43 -0.28
C ALA A 13 -6.60 4.11 1.04
N GLU A 14 -6.43 3.33 2.09
CA GLU A 14 -5.96 3.81 3.39
C GLU A 14 -4.54 4.41 3.28
N ALA A 15 -3.62 3.69 2.62
CA ALA A 15 -2.27 4.18 2.40
C ALA A 15 -2.25 5.51 1.61
N ARG A 16 -3.13 5.64 0.59
CA ARG A 16 -3.29 6.88 -0.19
C ARG A 16 -3.86 8.02 0.64
N ALA A 17 -4.84 7.76 1.51
CA ALA A 17 -5.42 8.78 2.39
C ALA A 17 -4.36 9.35 3.36
N ILE A 18 -3.51 8.49 3.94
CA ILE A 18 -2.40 8.92 4.80
C ILE A 18 -1.39 9.78 4.00
N HIS A 19 -1.02 9.35 2.79
CA HIS A 19 -0.12 10.11 1.94
C HIS A 19 -0.72 11.46 1.50
N LEU A 20 -2.04 11.52 1.27
CA LEU A 20 -2.75 12.77 0.97
C LEU A 20 -2.73 13.72 2.17
N ALA A 21 -2.99 13.23 3.38
CA ALA A 21 -2.89 14.03 4.60
C ALA A 21 -1.48 14.63 4.78
N MET A 22 -0.43 13.88 4.42
CA MET A 22 0.93 14.41 4.37
C MET A 22 1.10 15.53 3.34
N LYS A 23 0.56 15.37 2.12
CA LYS A 23 0.63 16.40 1.08
C LYS A 23 -0.04 17.71 1.48
N HIS A 24 -1.08 17.65 2.30
CA HIS A 24 -1.76 18.83 2.85
C HIS A 24 -1.15 19.33 4.17
N GLY A 25 -0.01 18.79 4.61
CA GLY A 25 0.68 19.24 5.82
C GLY A 25 0.05 18.79 7.15
N ALA A 26 -0.99 17.95 7.11
CA ALA A 26 -1.61 17.39 8.31
C ALA A 26 -0.73 16.31 8.98
N LEU A 27 0.20 15.71 8.23
CA LEU A 27 1.20 14.76 8.71
C LEU A 27 2.59 15.13 8.21
N SER A 28 3.61 14.89 9.04
CA SER A 28 5.00 14.93 8.57
C SER A 28 5.29 13.76 7.63
N TYR A 29 6.29 13.93 6.77
CA TYR A 29 6.75 12.89 5.86
C TYR A 29 7.10 11.58 6.59
N GLU A 30 7.90 11.68 7.67
CA GLU A 30 8.31 10.50 8.44
C GLU A 30 7.12 9.79 9.10
N LYS A 31 6.17 10.56 9.65
CA LYS A 31 4.97 9.97 10.27
C LYS A 31 4.11 9.25 9.23
N ALA A 32 3.89 9.85 8.06
CA ALA A 32 3.14 9.23 6.98
C ALA A 32 3.84 7.96 6.45
N LYS A 33 5.17 7.97 6.33
CA LYS A 33 5.96 6.80 5.92
C LYS A 33 5.85 5.65 6.92
N VAL A 34 5.89 5.94 8.22
CA VAL A 34 5.69 4.93 9.28
C VAL A 34 4.27 4.36 9.24
N MET A 35 3.27 5.23 9.12
CA MET A 35 1.86 4.83 9.10
C MET A 35 1.49 4.01 7.86
N THR A 36 2.03 4.33 6.69
CA THR A 36 1.73 3.60 5.44
C THR A 36 2.45 2.26 5.31
N LYS A 37 3.59 2.09 6.00
CA LYS A 37 4.43 0.87 5.93
C LYS A 37 3.64 -0.44 6.10
N PRO A 38 2.84 -0.67 7.17
CA PRO A 38 2.12 -1.93 7.34
C PRO A 38 1.16 -2.26 6.19
N TYR A 39 0.54 -1.24 5.59
CA TYR A 39 -0.35 -1.40 4.44
C TYR A 39 0.45 -1.82 3.20
N LEU A 40 1.54 -1.11 2.91
CA LEU A 40 2.41 -1.41 1.78
C LEU A 40 3.07 -2.78 1.90
N ASP A 41 3.51 -3.18 3.09
CA ASP A 41 4.11 -4.49 3.35
C ASP A 41 3.11 -5.62 3.07
N THR A 42 1.85 -5.45 3.51
CA THR A 42 0.77 -6.41 3.24
C THR A 42 0.45 -6.49 1.75
N ILE A 43 0.30 -5.34 1.08
CA ILE A 43 0.02 -5.29 -0.35
C ILE A 43 1.15 -5.95 -1.14
N ASN A 44 2.41 -5.60 -0.85
CA ASN A 44 3.58 -6.13 -1.56
C ASN A 44 3.76 -7.64 -1.33
N LYS A 45 3.40 -8.16 -0.14
CA LYS A 45 3.38 -9.60 0.13
C LYS A 45 2.40 -10.32 -0.80
N GLU A 46 1.18 -9.81 -0.94
CA GLU A 46 0.18 -10.42 -1.83
C GLU A 46 0.53 -10.23 -3.31
N VAL A 47 1.07 -9.07 -3.71
CA VAL A 47 1.59 -8.85 -5.08
C VAL A 47 2.70 -9.86 -5.41
N ARG A 48 3.65 -10.11 -4.49
CA ARG A 48 4.69 -11.13 -4.68
C ARG A 48 4.11 -12.54 -4.83
N LYS A 49 3.10 -12.87 -4.02
CA LYS A 49 2.40 -14.16 -4.10
C LYS A 49 1.71 -14.35 -5.45
N MET A 50 0.97 -13.33 -5.92
CA MET A 50 0.31 -13.36 -7.23
C MET A 50 1.32 -13.42 -8.38
N ALA A 51 2.37 -12.60 -8.34
CA ALA A 51 3.40 -12.59 -9.37
C ALA A 51 4.07 -13.96 -9.53
N ARG A 52 4.38 -14.63 -8.40
CA ARG A 52 4.89 -16.00 -8.40
C ARG A 52 3.89 -17.00 -9.01
N GLN A 53 2.61 -16.90 -8.68
CA GLN A 53 1.56 -17.76 -9.23
C GLN A 53 1.49 -17.67 -10.76
N TYR A 54 1.64 -16.47 -11.31
CA TYR A 54 1.58 -16.23 -12.76
C TYR A 54 2.96 -16.22 -13.46
N LYS A 55 4.04 -16.58 -12.75
CA LYS A 55 5.42 -16.60 -13.28
C LYS A 55 5.88 -15.27 -13.89
N VAL A 56 5.46 -14.16 -13.30
CA VAL A 56 5.88 -12.80 -13.70
C VAL A 56 6.73 -12.15 -12.61
N SER A 57 7.51 -11.14 -13.00
CA SER A 57 8.29 -10.35 -12.03
C SER A 57 7.36 -9.48 -11.18
N PRO A 58 7.47 -9.51 -9.84
CA PRO A 58 6.64 -8.66 -8.98
C PRO A 58 7.03 -7.18 -9.12
N LYS A 59 6.03 -6.30 -9.13
CA LYS A 59 6.22 -4.85 -9.06
C LYS A 59 5.73 -4.34 -7.72
N GLU A 60 6.67 -4.03 -6.84
CA GLU A 60 6.34 -3.51 -5.51
C GLU A 60 5.82 -2.06 -5.58
N ILE A 61 4.81 -1.78 -4.76
CA ILE A 61 4.26 -0.45 -4.54
C ILE A 61 5.08 0.23 -3.45
N ARG A 62 5.64 1.39 -3.77
CA ARG A 62 6.44 2.21 -2.85
C ARG A 62 5.60 3.36 -2.30
N PHE A 63 6.09 3.98 -1.22
CA PHE A 63 5.48 5.19 -0.67
C PHE A 63 5.31 6.30 -1.71
N SER A 64 6.32 6.50 -2.57
CA SER A 64 6.28 7.46 -3.68
C SER A 64 5.22 7.15 -4.74
N ASP A 65 4.76 5.91 -4.85
CA ASP A 65 3.73 5.52 -5.82
C ASP A 65 2.32 5.84 -5.34
N LEU A 66 2.13 6.16 -4.06
CA LEU A 66 0.83 6.50 -3.47
C LEU A 66 0.22 7.80 -4.02
N ASN A 67 1.03 8.60 -4.73
CA ASN A 67 0.56 9.82 -5.40
C ASN A 67 -0.05 9.58 -6.79
N ARG A 68 0.01 8.35 -7.34
CA ARG A 68 -0.53 8.07 -8.68
C ARG A 68 -2.05 7.88 -8.62
N GLY A 69 -2.79 8.80 -9.23
CA GLY A 69 -4.25 8.72 -9.41
C GLY A 69 -5.09 9.72 -8.59
N ILE A 70 -4.47 10.78 -8.05
CA ILE A 70 -5.14 12.02 -7.62
C ILE A 70 -4.91 13.07 -8.70
#